data_AF-G4FNY4-F1
#
_entry.id   AF-G4FNY4-F1
#
_cell.length_a   1.000
_cell.length_b   1.000
_cell.length_c   1.000
_cell.angle_alpha   90.00
_cell.angle_beta   90.00
_cell.angle_gamma   90.00
#
_symmetry.space_group_name_H-M   'P 1'
#
loop_
_entity.id
_entity.type
_entity.pdbx_description
1 polymer ?
#
loop_
_entity_poly.entity_id
_entity_poly.type
_entity_poly.pdbx_seq_one_letter_code
_entity_poly.pdbx_strand_id
1 'polypeptide(L)'
;MGQRWLATLASRNGRERVELIDLSNDTPVPLNGINQADSQTISLSVSGDGQRIALVRQREERTELMLYRRNASALQRLPINPPGVPRSVSLNGNGRLLAVQVSRRGRWDVDLIRLP
;
A
#
# COMPACT_ATOMS: atom_id res chain seq x y z
N MET A 1 -17.77 0.99 15.36
CA MET A 1 -16.49 1.73 15.39
C MET A 1 -16.17 2.12 13.96
N GLY A 2 -16.16 3.41 13.66
CA GLY A 2 -15.85 3.91 12.31
C GLY A 2 -14.37 3.71 11.96
N GLN A 3 -14.06 3.74 10.66
CA GLN A 3 -12.68 3.67 10.19
C GLN A 3 -11.97 4.98 10.60
N ARG A 4 -10.99 4.93 11.52
CA ARG A 4 -10.24 6.09 12.03
C ARG A 4 -9.20 6.61 11.03
N TRP A 5 -8.74 5.75 10.13
CA TRP A 5 -7.60 6.02 9.27
C TRP A 5 -8.02 6.06 7.81
N LEU A 6 -7.65 7.13 7.12
CA LEU A 6 -7.83 7.26 5.68
C LEU A 6 -6.46 7.31 5.01
N ALA A 7 -6.18 6.35 4.13
CA ALA A 7 -5.03 6.41 3.24
C ALA A 7 -5.51 6.80 1.84
N THR A 8 -4.87 7.80 1.24
CA THR A 8 -5.27 8.36 -0.05
C THR A 8 -4.07 8.68 -0.94
N LEU A 9 -4.31 8.72 -2.25
CA LEU A 9 -3.40 9.32 -3.21
C LEU A 9 -3.84 10.77 -3.45
N ALA A 10 -3.06 11.71 -2.94
CA ALA A 10 -3.27 13.12 -3.18
C ALA A 10 -2.37 13.58 -4.33
N SER A 11 -2.93 14.31 -5.29
CA SER A 11 -2.14 15.01 -6.31
C SER A 11 -1.76 16.39 -5.78
N ARG A 12 -0.45 16.64 -5.62
CA ARG A 12 0.08 17.98 -5.30
C ARG A 12 1.15 18.33 -6.32
N ASN A 13 0.98 19.45 -7.01
CA ASN A 13 1.93 19.96 -8.01
C ASN A 13 2.27 18.94 -9.10
N GLY A 14 1.27 18.17 -9.55
CA GLY A 14 1.44 17.15 -10.60
C GLY A 14 2.15 15.87 -10.14
N ARG A 15 2.42 15.70 -8.84
CA ARG A 15 2.95 14.47 -8.26
C ARG A 15 1.94 13.83 -7.32
N GLU A 16 1.62 12.57 -7.58
CA GLU A 16 0.82 11.76 -6.67
C GLU A 16 1.65 11.42 -5.42
N ARG A 17 1.03 11.57 -4.25
CA ARG A 17 1.63 11.28 -2.96
C ARG A 17 0.67 10.47 -2.12
N VAL A 18 1.20 9.47 -1.44
CA VAL A 18 0.49 8.75 -0.40
C VAL A 18 0.39 9.66 0.83
N GLU A 19 -0.83 9.90 1.27
CA GLU A 19 -1.16 10.59 2.52
C GLU A 19 -1.91 9.62 3.45
N LEU A 20 -1.65 9.71 4.74
CA LEU A 20 -2.43 9.05 5.79
C LEU A 20 -3.01 10.12 6.70
N ILE A 21 -4.31 10.05 6.95
CA ILE A 21 -5.04 11.03 7.77
C ILE A 21 -5.66 10.29 8.96
N ASP A 22 -5.45 10.82 10.17
CA ASP A 22 -6.24 10.46 11.35
C ASP A 22 -7.56 11.24 11.31
N LEU A 23 -8.65 10.56 11.04
CA LEU A 23 -9.98 11.16 10.92
C LEU A 23 -10.55 11.64 12.26
N SER A 24 -9.93 11.27 13.39
CA SER A 24 -10.38 11.73 14.71
C SER A 24 -10.14 13.22 14.92
N ASN A 25 -9.11 13.76 14.26
CA ASN A 25 -8.65 15.15 14.40
C ASN A 25 -8.22 15.77 13.06
N ASP A 26 -8.59 15.16 11.93
CA ASP A 26 -8.23 15.57 10.56
C ASP A 26 -6.74 15.89 10.37
N THR A 27 -5.87 15.10 11.00
CA THR A 27 -4.44 15.39 11.03
C THR A 27 -3.66 14.46 10.10
N PRO A 28 -2.85 15.00 9.17
CA PRO A 28 -1.92 14.21 8.37
C PRO A 28 -0.85 13.55 9.23
N VAL A 29 -0.54 12.29 8.94
CA VAL A 29 0.50 11.53 9.60
C VAL A 29 1.72 11.36 8.71
N PRO A 30 2.95 11.62 9.22
CA PRO A 30 4.18 11.39 8.47
C PRO A 30 4.34 9.92 8.05
N LEU A 31 4.69 9.70 6.78
CA LEU A 31 4.99 8.39 6.21
C LEU A 31 6.39 8.40 5.61
N ASN A 32 7.40 8.27 6.46
CA ASN A 32 8.81 8.35 6.06
C ASN A 32 9.14 7.27 5.02
N GLY A 33 9.76 7.69 3.92
CA GLY A 33 10.23 6.78 2.87
C GLY A 33 9.17 6.21 1.93
N ILE A 34 7.87 6.45 2.15
CA ILE A 34 6.80 5.94 1.25
C ILE A 34 6.76 6.69 -0.08
N ASN A 35 6.96 8.01 -0.03
CA ASN A 35 6.84 8.92 -1.16
C ASN A 35 8.22 9.17 -1.78
N GLN A 36 8.75 8.17 -2.49
CA GLN A 36 10.04 8.28 -3.18
C GLN A 36 9.86 8.94 -4.56
N ALA A 37 10.79 9.82 -4.93
CA ALA A 37 10.68 10.66 -6.13
C ALA A 37 10.72 9.88 -7.46
N ASP A 38 11.29 8.68 -7.44
CA ASP A 38 11.46 7.76 -8.56
C ASP A 38 10.36 6.68 -8.62
N SER A 39 9.30 6.81 -7.80
CA SER A 39 8.21 5.84 -7.74
C SER A 39 6.84 6.49 -7.75
N GLN A 40 5.87 5.82 -8.38
CA GLN A 40 4.47 6.22 -8.41
C GLN A 40 3.60 5.15 -7.78
N THR A 41 2.72 5.51 -6.84
CA THR A 41 1.79 4.55 -6.23
C THR A 41 0.55 4.39 -7.10
N ILE A 42 0.17 3.14 -7.39
CA ILE A 42 -0.97 2.79 -8.24
C ILE A 42 -2.18 2.37 -7.39
N SER A 43 -1.93 1.68 -6.28
CA SER A 43 -2.96 1.19 -5.37
C SER A 43 -2.42 1.19 -3.95
N LEU A 44 -3.29 1.43 -2.98
CA LEU A 44 -2.95 1.39 -1.56
C LEU A 44 -4.12 0.89 -0.71
N SER A 45 -3.80 0.34 0.45
CA SER A 45 -4.76 -0.06 1.46
C SER A 45 -4.13 0.09 2.85
N VAL A 46 -4.94 0.42 3.85
CA VAL A 46 -4.51 0.65 5.23
C VAL A 46 -5.27 -0.27 6.19
N SER A 47 -4.57 -0.82 7.20
CA SER A 47 -5.19 -1.60 8.27
C SER A 47 -6.09 -0.73 9.16
N GLY A 48 -7.03 -1.35 9.87
CA GLY A 48 -7.99 -0.65 10.72
C GLY A 48 -7.36 0.13 11.88
N ASP A 49 -6.18 -0.29 12.35
CA ASP A 49 -5.36 0.41 13.35
C ASP A 49 -4.41 1.45 12.75
N GLY A 50 -4.38 1.56 11.42
CA GLY A 50 -3.54 2.48 10.67
C GLY A 50 -2.06 2.12 10.69
N GLN A 51 -1.63 1.00 11.27
CA GLN A 51 -0.21 0.65 11.46
C GLN A 51 0.46 0.05 10.22
N ARG A 52 -0.33 -0.55 9.33
CA ARG A 52 0.14 -1.21 8.11
C ARG A 52 -0.48 -0.56 6.90
N ILE A 53 0.36 -0.22 5.94
CA ILE A 53 -0.08 0.30 4.64
C ILE A 53 0.53 -0.63 3.58
N ALA A 54 -0.33 -1.32 2.84
CA ALA A 54 0.09 -2.06 1.66
C ALA A 54 -0.06 -1.15 0.44
N LEU A 55 0.88 -1.24 -0.49
CA LEU A 55 0.83 -0.46 -1.72
C LEU A 55 1.42 -1.21 -2.90
N VAL A 56 0.85 -0.95 -4.07
CA VAL A 56 1.42 -1.28 -5.36
C VAL A 56 2.01 0.00 -5.92
N ARG A 57 3.29 -0.05 -6.32
CA ARG A 57 3.95 1.08 -6.96
C ARG A 57 4.64 0.69 -8.25
N GLN A 58 4.79 1.64 -9.16
CA GLN A 58 5.68 1.55 -10.30
C GLN A 58 6.97 2.28 -9.96
N ARG A 59 8.12 1.63 -10.18
CA ARG A 59 9.45 2.22 -10.10
C ARG A 59 10.25 1.69 -11.28
N GLU A 60 10.70 2.58 -12.15
CA GLU A 60 11.28 2.20 -13.45
C GLU A 60 10.30 1.27 -14.22
N GLU A 61 10.80 0.19 -14.81
CA GLU A 61 10.02 -0.80 -15.58
C GLU A 61 9.36 -1.88 -14.69
N ARG A 62 9.28 -1.66 -13.38
CA ARG A 62 8.84 -2.68 -12.43
C ARG A 62 7.65 -2.22 -11.60
N THR A 63 6.63 -3.07 -11.54
CA THR A 63 5.55 -2.94 -10.56
C THR A 63 5.86 -3.77 -9.33
N GLU A 64 5.85 -3.12 -8.17
CA GLU A 64 6.30 -3.69 -6.91
C GLU A 64 5.15 -3.71 -5.89
N LEU A 65 5.04 -4.83 -5.18
CA LEU A 65 4.21 -4.92 -3.99
C LEU A 65 5.04 -4.57 -2.76
N MET A 66 4.56 -3.62 -1.98
CA MET A 66 5.27 -3.11 -0.81
C MET A 66 4.36 -3.12 0.42
N LEU A 67 4.99 -3.24 1.60
CA LEU A 67 4.36 -3.07 2.90
C LEU A 67 5.14 -2.03 3.68
N TYR A 68 4.43 -0.99 4.12
CA TYR A 68 4.92 -0.02 5.09
C TYR A 68 4.40 -0.36 6.49
N ARG A 69 5.32 -0.45 7.45
CA ARG A 69 5.01 -0.62 8.87
C ARG A 69 5.36 0.66 9.61
N ARG A 70 4.35 1.38 10.11
CA ARG A 70 4.52 2.70 10.75
C ARG A 70 5.33 2.64 12.04
N ASN A 71 5.05 1.66 12.90
CA ASN A 71 5.76 1.48 14.16
C ASN A 71 7.29 1.34 13.97
N ALA A 72 7.73 0.74 12.87
CA ALA A 72 9.13 0.57 12.51
C ALA A 72 9.63 1.63 11.52
N SER A 73 8.76 2.53 11.04
CA SER A 73 9.03 3.44 9.91
C SER A 73 9.69 2.73 8.72
N ALA A 74 9.28 1.50 8.45
CA ALA A 74 9.97 0.60 7.53
C ALA A 74 9.11 0.29 6.31
N LEU A 75 9.65 0.56 5.13
CA LEU A 75 9.09 0.14 3.85
C LEU A 75 9.84 -1.11 3.37
N GLN A 76 9.12 -2.21 3.14
CA GLN A 76 9.69 -3.45 2.63
C GLN A 76 8.94 -3.96 1.40
N ARG A 77 9.66 -4.59 0.49
CA ARG A 77 9.05 -5.30 -0.64
C ARG A 77 8.47 -6.62 -0.16
N LEU A 78 7.28 -6.96 -0.63
CA LEU A 78 6.70 -8.29 -0.47
C LEU A 78 6.94 -9.12 -1.74
N PRO A 79 7.46 -10.36 -1.62
CA PRO A 79 7.57 -11.25 -2.77
C PRO A 79 6.19 -11.75 -3.20
N ILE A 80 6.03 -11.98 -4.50
CA ILE A 80 4.85 -12.62 -5.10
C ILE A 80 5.32 -13.92 -5.72
N ASN A 81 4.74 -15.05 -5.29
CA ASN A 81 5.11 -16.38 -5.76
C ASN A 81 3.85 -17.20 -6.08
N PRO A 82 3.64 -17.65 -7.33
CA PRO A 82 4.52 -17.46 -8.50
C PRO A 82 4.63 -16.00 -8.95
N PRO A 83 5.73 -15.57 -9.60
CA PRO A 83 5.90 -14.20 -10.06
C PRO A 83 4.73 -13.70 -10.93
N GLY A 84 4.44 -12.40 -10.83
CA GLY A 84 3.39 -11.73 -11.60
C GLY A 84 3.40 -10.22 -11.35
N VAL A 85 2.54 -9.49 -12.07
CA VAL A 85 2.46 -8.03 -11.99
C VAL A 85 1.30 -7.64 -11.06
N PRO A 86 1.55 -7.12 -9.84
CA PRO A 86 0.48 -6.69 -8.94
C PRO A 86 -0.18 -5.41 -9.47
N ARG A 87 -1.46 -5.22 -9.21
CA ARG A 87 -2.19 -3.98 -9.59
C ARG A 87 -3.04 -3.36 -8.49
N SER A 88 -3.54 -4.18 -7.57
CA SER A 88 -4.47 -3.73 -6.54
C SER A 88 -4.25 -4.50 -5.25
N VAL A 89 -4.45 -3.84 -4.12
CA VAL A 89 -4.28 -4.40 -2.78
C VAL A 89 -5.47 -4.11 -1.89
N SER A 90 -5.79 -5.05 -1.00
CA SER A 90 -6.74 -4.85 0.09
C SER A 90 -6.23 -5.53 1.36
N LEU A 91 -6.03 -4.74 2.41
CA LEU A 91 -5.75 -5.23 3.75
C LEU A 91 -7.07 -5.51 4.48
N ASN A 92 -7.09 -6.60 5.24
CA ASN A 92 -8.15 -6.81 6.20
C ASN A 92 -8.00 -5.88 7.42
N GLY A 93 -9.05 -5.77 8.23
CA GLY A 93 -9.11 -4.83 9.35
C GLY A 93 -7.98 -4.97 10.38
N ASN A 94 -7.52 -6.19 10.65
CA ASN A 94 -6.40 -6.43 11.58
C ASN A 94 -5.00 -6.32 10.93
N GLY A 95 -4.94 -6.08 9.61
CA GLY A 95 -3.69 -5.92 8.87
C GLY A 95 -2.84 -7.19 8.73
N ARG A 96 -3.38 -8.37 9.02
CA ARG A 96 -2.63 -9.65 8.96
C ARG A 96 -2.85 -10.43 7.67
N LEU A 97 -3.88 -10.10 6.89
CA LEU A 97 -4.17 -10.71 5.61
C LEU A 97 -4.25 -9.64 4.53
N LEU A 98 -3.49 -9.83 3.46
CA LEU A 98 -3.46 -8.97 2.30
C LEU A 98 -3.96 -9.74 1.08
N ALA A 99 -5.00 -9.23 0.43
CA ALA A 99 -5.42 -9.66 -0.90
C ALA A 99 -4.70 -8.81 -1.96
N VAL A 100 -4.15 -9.47 -2.98
CA VAL A 100 -3.41 -8.80 -4.06
C VAL A 100 -3.95 -9.28 -5.39
N GLN A 101 -4.40 -8.36 -6.24
CA GLN A 101 -4.73 -8.70 -7.62
C GLN A 101 -3.44 -8.72 -8.46
N VAL A 102 -3.17 -9.84 -9.12
CA VAL A 102 -1.91 -10.09 -9.85
C VAL A 102 -2.21 -10.58 -11.27
N SER A 103 -1.54 -10.01 -12.26
CA SER A 103 -1.58 -10.51 -13.64
C SER A 103 -0.49 -11.54 -13.87
N ARG A 104 -0.90 -12.68 -14.44
CA ARG A 104 -0.01 -13.76 -14.89
C ARG A 104 -0.49 -14.26 -16.23
N ARG A 105 0.38 -14.19 -17.26
CA ARG A 105 0.10 -14.68 -18.61
C ARG A 105 -1.25 -14.20 -19.18
N GLY A 106 -1.57 -12.92 -18.96
CA GLY A 106 -2.81 -12.29 -19.45
C GLY A 106 -4.08 -12.63 -18.65
N ARG A 107 -3.97 -13.36 -17.53
CA ARG A 107 -5.09 -13.60 -16.61
C ARG A 107 -4.89 -12.84 -15.30
N TRP A 108 -6.01 -12.41 -14.71
CA TRP A 108 -6.01 -11.78 -13.40
C TRP A 108 -6.43 -12.80 -12.34
N ASP A 109 -5.56 -12.99 -11.36
CA ASP A 109 -5.82 -13.80 -10.16
C ASP A 109 -5.79 -12.92 -8.91
N VAL A 110 -6.25 -13.46 -7.78
CA VAL A 110 -6.11 -12.84 -6.45
C VAL A 110 -5.31 -13.76 -5.55
N ASP A 111 -4.17 -13.26 -5.08
CA ASP A 111 -3.34 -13.92 -4.09
C ASP A 111 -3.74 -13.46 -2.67
N LEU A 112 -3.65 -14.37 -1.69
CA LEU A 112 -3.78 -14.06 -0.28
C LEU A 112 -2.43 -14.24 0.43
N ILE A 113 -1.91 -13.16 1.01
CA ILE A 113 -0.62 -13.13 1.69
C ILE A 113 -0.85 -12.90 3.19
N ARG A 114 -0.36 -13.82 4.02
CA ARG A 114 -0.30 -13.61 5.47
C ARG A 114 0.90 -12.73 5.81
N LEU A 115 0.65 -11.63 6.49
CA LEU A 115 1.68 -10.67 6.88
C LEU A 115 2.18 -10.98 8.30
N PRO A 116 3.49 -10.84 8.55
CA PRO A 116 4.08 -11.04 9.88
C PRO A 116 3.48 -10.07 10.90
#